data_AF-A0A8E0ID21-F1
#
_entry.id   AF-A0A8E0ID21-F1
#
_cell.length_a   1.000
_cell.length_b   1.000
_cell.length_c   1.000
_cell.angle_alpha   90.00
_cell.angle_beta   90.00
_cell.angle_gamma   90.00
#
_symmetry.space_group_name_H-M   'P 1'
#
loop_
_entity.id
_entity.type
_entity.pdbx_description
1 polymer ?
#
loop_
_entity_poly.entity_id
_entity_poly.type
_entity_poly.pdbx_seq_one_letter_code
_entity_poly.pdbx_strand_id
1 'polypeptide(L)' 'MILVLCFILAYFIGAIPFGVVIGKLFYHTDIRKGGSHNIGTTNAYRMLGPVGG' A
#
# COMPACT_ATOMS: atom_id res chain seq x y z
N MET A 1 -16.41 18.36 -16.83
CA MET A 1 -15.02 18.83 -16.63
C MET A 1 -14.52 18.57 -15.22
N ILE A 2 -15.18 19.07 -14.17
CA ILE A 2 -14.82 18.80 -12.75
C ILE A 2 -14.74 17.31 -12.40
N LEU A 3 -15.72 16.50 -12.82
CA LEU A 3 -15.72 15.06 -12.54
C LEU A 3 -14.49 14.34 -13.12
N VAL A 4 -14.07 14.73 -14.33
CA VAL A 4 -12.87 14.18 -14.99
C VAL A 4 -11.62 14.51 -14.17
N LEU A 5 -11.51 15.77 -13.70
CA LEU A 5 -10.41 16.18 -12.84
C LEU A 5 -10.40 15.40 -11.51
N CYS A 6 -11.56 15.17 -10.89
CA CYS A 6 -11.69 14.35 -9.69
C CYS A 6 -11.21 12.91 -9.91
N PHE A 7 -11.58 12.26 -11.01
CA PHE A 7 -11.12 10.91 -11.33
C PHE A 7 -9.61 10.84 -11.55
N ILE A 8 -9.04 11.83 -12.24
CA ILE A 8 -7.59 11.92 -12.46
C ILE A 8 -6.87 12.02 -11.11
N LEU A 9 -7.30 12.92 -10.22
CA LEU A 9 -6.70 13.08 -8.90
C LEU A 9 -6.87 11.82 -8.04
N ALA A 10 -8.06 11.21 -8.04
CA ALA A 10 -8.33 9.98 -7.31
C ALA A 10 -7.42 8.83 -7.77
N TYR A 11 -7.18 8.72 -9.09
CA TYR A 11 -6.26 7.74 -9.64
C TYR A 11 -4.84 7.96 -9.13
N PHE A 12 -4.32 9.19 -9.17
CA PHE A 12 -2.97 9.49 -8.70
C PHE A 12 -2.80 9.23 -7.20
N ILE A 13 -3.81 9.55 -6.38
CA ILE A 13 -3.78 9.30 -4.94
C ILE A 13 -3.89 7.79 -4.64
N GLY A 14 -4.77 7.07 -5.34
CA GLY A 14 -4.99 5.63 -5.14
C GLY A 14 -3.88 4.74 -5.71
N ALA A 15 -3.12 5.24 -6.70
CA ALA A 15 -1.99 4.51 -7.28
C ALA A 15 -0.77 4.43 -6.36
N ILE A 16 -0.78 5.14 -5.21
CA ILE A 16 0.32 5.10 -4.25
C ILE A 16 0.32 3.76 -3.52
N PRO A 17 1.42 2.98 -3.57
CA PRO A 17 1.49 1.66 -2.95
C PRO A 17 1.77 1.78 -1.43
N PHE A 18 0.78 2.26 -0.67
CA PHE A 18 0.91 2.56 0.77
C PHE A 18 1.45 1.40 1.60
N GLY A 19 1.04 0.15 1.34
CA GLY A 19 1.58 -1.01 2.06
C GLY A 19 3.09 -1.21 1.89
N VAL A 20 3.63 -0.91 0.70
CA VAL A 20 5.07 -0.98 0.45
C VAL A 20 5.80 0.20 1.07
N VAL A 21 5.21 1.40 0.97
CA VAL A 21 5.77 2.62 1.58
C VAL A 21 5.86 2.46 3.09
N ILE A 22 4.77 2.05 3.74
CA ILE A 22 4.71 1.86 5.20
C ILE A 22 5.68 0.74 5.63
N GLY A 23 5.63 -0.40 4.96
CA GLY A 23 6.53 -1.52 5.26
C GLY A 23 8.00 -1.15 5.18
N LYS A 24 8.41 -0.41 4.14
CA LYS A 24 9.81 0.01 3.98
C LYS A 24 10.23 1.12 4.94
N LEU A 25 9.37 2.12 5.17
CA LEU A 25 9.73 3.32 5.90
C LEU A 25 9.66 3.13 7.43
N PHE A 26 8.62 2.44 7.92
CA PHE A 26 8.39 2.26 9.36
C PHE A 26 8.85 0.90 9.89
N TYR A 27 8.84 -0.14 9.05
CA TYR A 27 9.17 -1.52 9.46
C TYR A 27 10.43 -2.07 8.80
N HIS A 28 11.13 -1.25 7.99
CA HIS A 28 12.33 -1.64 7.23
C HIS A 28 12.19 -2.96 6.45
N THR A 29 10.96 -3.33 6.07
CA THR A 29 10.59 -4.62 5.51
C THR A 29 9.87 -4.43 4.18
N ASP A 30 10.35 -5.07 3.11
CA ASP A 30 9.62 -5.08 1.83
C ASP A 30 8.57 -6.20 1.85
N ILE A 31 7.30 -5.83 2.06
CA ILE A 31 6.18 -6.80 2.12
C ILE A 31 6.04 -7.62 0.83
N ARG A 32 6.58 -7.17 -0.31
CA ARG A 32 6.55 -7.92 -1.58
C ARG A 32 7.52 -9.10 -1.61
N LYS A 33 8.46 -9.16 -0.66
CA LYS A 33 9.47 -10.23 -0.57
C LYS A 33 9.07 -11.37 0.37
N GLY A 34 7.87 -11.32 0.97
CA GLY A 34 7.38 -12.37 1.84
C GLY A 34 5.86 -12.48 1.86
N GLY A 35 5.36 -13.47 2.59
CA GLY A 35 3.95 -13.81 2.62
C GLY A 35 3.43 -14.21 1.23
N SER A 36 2.36 -13.56 0.77
CA SER A 36 1.77 -13.80 -0.56
C SER A 36 2.37 -12.95 -1.68
N HIS A 37 3.39 -12.14 -1.38
CA HIS A 37 4.07 -11.24 -2.32
C HIS A 37 3.17 -10.11 -2.90
N ASN A 38 1.92 -10.00 -2.41
CA ASN A 38 1.00 -8.92 -2.77
C ASN A 38 1.19 -7.68 -1.88
N ILE A 39 0.77 -6.51 -2.37
CA ILE A 39 0.89 -5.23 -1.64
C ILE A 39 -0.31 -4.91 -0.73
N GLY A 40 -1.34 -5.76 -0.74
CA GLY A 40 -2.59 -5.50 -0.02
C GLY A 40 -2.48 -5.70 1.50
N THR A 41 -3.48 -5.16 2.20
CA THR A 41 -3.67 -5.21 3.66
C THR A 41 -3.45 -6.60 4.25
N THR A 42 -3.98 -7.65 3.61
CA THR A 42 -3.82 -9.02 4.14
C THR A 42 -2.37 -9.49 4.15
N ASN A 43 -1.54 -9.05 3.19
CA ASN A 43 -0.12 -9.40 3.21
C ASN A 43 0.66 -8.50 4.16
N ALA A 44 0.32 -7.21 4.22
CA ALA A 44 0.84 -6.29 5.21
C ALA A 44 0.57 -6.79 6.64
N TYR A 45 -0.63 -7.31 6.93
CA TYR A 45 -0.98 -7.88 8.24
C TYR A 45 -0.12 -9.08 8.62
N ARG A 46 0.16 -9.97 7.65
CA ARG A 46 1.03 -11.14 7.88
C ARG A 46 2.49 -10.75 8.14
N MET A 47 2.97 -9.72 7.43
CA MET A 47 4.39 -9.33 7.45
C MET A 47 4.72 -8.30 8.54
N LEU A 48 3.77 -7.41 8.87
CA LEU A 48 3.96 -6.25 9.75
C LEU A 48 3.11 -6.34 11.03
N GLY A 49 2.19 -7.32 11.11
CA GLY A 49 1.27 -7.49 12.23
C GLY A 49 0.04 -6.56 12.17
N PRO A 50 -0.84 -6.63 13.18
CA PRO A 50 -2.13 -5.92 13.18
C PRO A 50 -2.04 -4.39 13.11
N VAL A 51 -0.90 -3.80 13.49
CA VAL A 51 -0.70 -2.35 13.44
C VAL A 51 -0.23 -1.88 12.06
N GLY A 52 0.55 -2.70 11.36
CA GLY A 52 1.07 -2.37 10.02
C GLY A 52 0.25 -2.93 8.86
N GLY A 53 -0.75 -3.77 9.17
CA GLY A 53 -1.56 -4.54 8.24
C GLY A 53 -2.82 -3.88 7.75
#